data_AF-A0A704ECM5-F1
#
_entry.id   AF-A0A704ECM5-F1
#
_cell.length_a   1.000
_cell.length_b   1.000
_cell.length_c   1.000
_cell.angle_alpha   90.00
_cell.angle_beta   90.00
_cell.angle_gamma   90.00
#
_symmetry.space_group_name_H-M   'P 1'
#
loop_
_entity.id
_entity.type
_entity.pdbx_description
1 polymer ?
#
loop_
_entity_poly.entity_id
_entity_poly.type
_entity_poly.pdbx_seq_one_letter_code
_entity_poly.pdbx_strand_id
1 'polypeptide(L)'
;MSISTTMSNINRIQKDIASLQKQLSDEQRKEAQLSGKINQIKRSVTKSTSLSTLNSKMSEISRHKNDISRCNSKKADINKKITAKTGDLHRYQLQLIKEQENDQKKRIAAQKKLEKEQLDYQKKITRELKSQKRAISPSHKFNRPVINKSDETEDITESYDVFISHATEDKDSFVRPLAELLRAKGINVWYDEFSLGWGKSLRKTIDYGLANSRFGVVVLSKSFIKKDWTEYELNGLTAREMSGENQVILPIWHEVSKSD
;
A
#
# COMPACT_ATOMS: atom_id res chain seq x y z
N MET A 1 -3.12 -0.75 24.26
CA MET A 1 -4.56 -0.74 23.94
C MET A 1 -4.76 -1.62 22.71
N SER A 2 -5.98 -1.85 22.22
CA SER A 2 -6.13 -2.44 20.88
C SER A 2 -5.78 -1.38 19.83
N ILE A 3 -5.16 -1.79 18.72
CA ILE A 3 -4.92 -0.94 17.54
C ILE A 3 -6.20 -0.18 17.13
N SER A 4 -7.34 -0.86 17.21
CA SER A 4 -8.66 -0.27 16.93
C SER A 4 -9.04 0.88 17.88
N THR A 5 -8.70 0.76 19.17
CA THR A 5 -8.94 1.79 20.18
C THR A 5 -8.05 3.01 19.93
N THR A 6 -6.76 2.78 19.63
CA THR A 6 -5.79 3.82 19.29
C THR A 6 -6.24 4.60 18.04
N MET A 7 -6.70 3.88 16.99
CA MET A 7 -7.23 4.49 15.78
C MET A 7 -8.51 5.31 16.02
N SER A 8 -9.42 4.82 16.87
CA SER A 8 -10.63 5.55 17.25
C SER A 8 -10.32 6.85 17.98
N ASN A 9 -9.32 6.83 18.87
CA ASN A 9 -8.84 8.04 19.57
C ASN A 9 -8.22 9.05 18.60
N ILE A 10 -7.40 8.61 17.65
CA ILE A 10 -6.83 9.44 16.58
C ILE A 10 -7.94 10.14 15.80
N ASN A 11 -8.94 9.38 15.33
CA ASN A 11 -10.05 9.92 14.55
C ASN A 11 -10.87 10.96 15.35
N ARG A 12 -11.09 10.71 16.64
CA ARG A 12 -11.77 11.66 17.52
C ARG A 12 -10.98 12.97 17.65
N ILE A 13 -9.68 12.87 17.91
CA ILE A 13 -8.80 14.05 18.06
C ILE A 13 -8.71 14.84 16.75
N GLN A 14 -8.64 14.17 15.60
CA GLN A 14 -8.66 14.85 14.30
C GLN A 14 -9.96 15.63 14.07
N LYS A 15 -11.11 15.05 14.42
CA LYS A 15 -12.40 15.76 14.38
C LYS A 15 -12.43 16.96 15.32
N ASP A 16 -11.92 16.81 16.54
CA ASP A 16 -11.82 17.91 17.50
C ASP A 16 -10.95 19.05 16.96
N ILE A 17 -9.77 18.74 16.39
CA ILE A 17 -8.88 19.73 15.76
C ILE A 17 -9.59 20.46 14.62
N ALA A 18 -10.27 19.73 13.73
CA ALA A 18 -11.01 20.35 12.63
C ALA A 18 -12.11 21.29 13.12
N SER A 19 -12.82 20.92 14.20
CA SER A 19 -13.83 21.77 14.82
C SER A 19 -13.23 23.05 15.42
N LEU A 20 -12.07 22.96 16.07
CA LEU A 20 -11.35 24.11 16.63
C LEU A 20 -10.81 25.03 15.53
N GLN A 21 -10.30 24.46 14.43
CA GLN A 21 -9.85 25.23 13.26
C GLN A 21 -11.01 26.00 12.62
N LYS A 22 -12.21 25.41 12.55
CA LYS A 22 -13.41 26.10 12.10
C LYS A 22 -13.76 27.27 13.03
N GLN A 23 -13.77 27.05 14.34
CA GLN A 23 -14.01 28.12 15.32
C GLN A 23 -13.00 29.26 15.22
N LEU A 24 -11.72 28.93 14.99
CA LEU A 24 -10.66 29.92 14.76
C LEU A 24 -10.94 30.77 13.52
N SER A 25 -11.35 30.13 12.42
CA SER A 25 -11.73 30.80 11.17
C SER A 25 -12.92 31.74 11.36
N ASP A 26 -13.95 31.30 12.11
CA ASP A 26 -15.13 32.12 12.41
C ASP A 26 -14.77 33.37 13.23
N GLU A 27 -13.92 33.24 14.24
CA GLU A 27 -13.44 34.40 15.03
C GLU A 27 -12.56 35.34 14.20
N GLN A 28 -11.73 34.80 13.29
CA GLN A 28 -10.93 35.60 12.36
C GLN A 28 -11.82 36.38 11.37
N ARG A 29 -12.90 35.78 10.89
CA ARG A 29 -13.88 36.45 10.03
C ARG A 29 -14.59 37.59 10.76
N LYS A 30 -14.98 37.39 12.03
CA LYS A 30 -15.58 38.44 12.87
C LYS A 30 -14.62 39.61 13.07
N GLU A 31 -13.36 39.33 13.37
CA GLU A 31 -12.32 40.37 13.50
C GLU A 31 -12.17 41.18 12.20
N ALA A 32 -12.08 40.50 11.05
CA ALA A 32 -11.98 41.17 9.76
C ALA A 32 -13.18 42.09 9.47
N GLN A 33 -14.39 41.64 9.82
CA GLN A 33 -15.61 42.46 9.69
C GLN A 33 -15.57 43.71 10.59
N LEU A 34 -15.17 43.56 11.85
CA LEU A 34 -15.04 44.69 12.79
C LEU A 34 -13.96 45.68 12.32
N SER A 35 -12.83 45.18 11.83
CA SER A 35 -11.77 46.00 11.25
C SER A 35 -12.26 46.76 10.00
N GLY A 36 -13.05 46.09 9.14
CA GLY A 36 -13.72 46.71 8.00
C GLY A 36 -14.64 47.87 8.41
N LYS A 37 -15.47 47.68 9.44
CA LYS A 37 -16.34 48.75 9.99
C LYS A 37 -15.52 49.93 10.52
N ILE A 38 -14.43 49.67 11.26
CA ILE A 38 -13.52 50.73 11.73
C ILE A 38 -12.99 51.54 10.55
N ASN A 39 -12.55 50.87 9.49
CA ASN A 39 -12.02 51.55 8.30
C ASN A 39 -13.09 52.37 7.57
N GLN A 40 -14.33 51.88 7.51
CA GLN A 40 -15.45 52.64 6.96
C GLN A 40 -15.76 53.89 7.80
N ILE A 41 -15.80 53.77 9.13
CA ILE A 41 -16.00 54.91 10.03
C ILE A 41 -14.86 55.92 9.85
N LYS A 42 -13.60 55.47 9.82
CA LYS A 42 -12.44 56.34 9.57
C LYS A 42 -12.54 57.11 8.25
N ARG A 43 -12.95 56.45 7.17
CA ARG A 43 -13.16 57.09 5.85
C ARG A 43 -14.28 58.12 5.87
N SER A 44 -15.29 57.94 6.72
CA SER A 44 -16.41 58.87 6.86
C SER A 44 -16.05 60.15 7.65
N VAL A 45 -14.87 60.22 8.27
CA VAL A 45 -14.40 61.42 8.98
C VAL A 45 -13.74 62.34 7.95
N THR A 46 -14.34 63.52 7.77
CA THR A 46 -13.89 64.55 6.82
C THR A 46 -13.58 65.86 7.55
N LYS A 47 -12.94 66.82 6.87
CA LYS A 47 -12.64 68.15 7.44
C LYS A 47 -13.88 68.93 7.88
N SER A 48 -15.06 68.61 7.32
CA SER A 48 -16.35 69.23 7.66
C SER A 48 -17.12 68.52 8.78
N THR A 49 -16.57 67.41 9.32
CA THR A 49 -17.24 66.67 10.40
C THR A 49 -17.19 67.47 11.70
N SER A 50 -18.35 67.69 12.34
CA SER A 50 -18.42 68.41 13.62
C SER A 50 -17.70 67.66 14.74
N LEU A 51 -17.25 68.39 15.76
CA LEU A 51 -16.55 67.82 16.92
C LEU A 51 -17.39 66.76 17.67
N SER A 52 -18.69 67.00 17.82
CA SER A 52 -19.61 66.04 18.46
C SER A 52 -19.73 64.73 17.66
N THR A 53 -19.86 64.83 16.33
CA THR A 53 -19.90 63.68 15.43
C THR A 53 -18.58 62.92 15.43
N LEU A 54 -17.46 63.64 15.47
CA LEU A 54 -16.13 63.05 15.55
C LEU A 54 -15.94 62.26 16.86
N ASN A 55 -16.35 62.82 18.00
CA ASN A 55 -16.31 62.13 19.30
C ASN A 55 -17.19 60.88 19.34
N SER A 56 -18.36 60.93 18.71
CA SER A 56 -19.25 59.77 18.58
C SER A 56 -18.61 58.66 17.74
N LYS A 57 -18.09 58.98 16.54
CA LYS A 57 -17.37 58.04 15.67
C LYS A 57 -16.12 57.46 16.33
N MET A 58 -15.36 58.26 17.07
CA MET A 58 -14.19 57.80 17.83
C MET A 58 -14.59 56.82 18.95
N SER A 59 -15.73 57.04 19.60
CA SER A 59 -16.28 56.12 20.59
C SER A 59 -16.69 54.79 19.97
N GLU A 60 -17.31 54.80 18.79
CA GLU A 60 -17.63 53.58 18.03
C GLU A 60 -16.37 52.80 17.62
N ILE A 61 -15.35 53.49 17.12
CA ILE A 61 -14.06 52.88 16.79
C ILE A 61 -13.45 52.21 18.03
N SER A 62 -13.51 52.87 19.19
CA SER A 62 -13.01 52.31 20.46
C SER A 62 -13.76 51.02 20.85
N ARG A 63 -15.08 51.01 20.72
CA ARG A 63 -15.90 49.79 20.97
C ARG A 63 -15.50 48.65 20.05
N HIS A 64 -15.41 48.89 18.74
CA HIS A 64 -14.98 47.87 17.78
C HIS A 64 -13.53 47.39 18.02
N LYS A 65 -12.61 48.27 18.44
CA LYS A 65 -11.25 47.86 18.84
C LYS A 65 -11.25 46.94 20.05
N ASN A 66 -12.07 47.23 21.06
CA ASN A 66 -12.22 46.37 22.23
C ASN A 66 -12.78 45.00 21.86
N ASP A 67 -13.76 44.93 20.95
CA ASP A 67 -14.30 43.67 20.46
C ASP A 67 -13.27 42.87 19.63
N ILE A 68 -12.44 43.53 18.84
CA ILE A 68 -11.29 42.89 18.16
C ILE A 68 -10.32 42.30 19.17
N SER A 69 -10.01 43.03 20.25
CA SER A 69 -9.14 42.52 21.33
C SER A 69 -9.73 41.25 21.96
N ARG A 70 -11.04 41.22 22.22
CA ARG A 70 -11.75 40.02 22.71
C ARG A 70 -11.67 38.85 21.73
N CYS A 71 -11.83 39.11 20.43
CA CYS A 71 -11.66 38.08 19.39
C CYS A 71 -10.22 37.53 19.41
N ASN A 72 -9.22 38.41 19.55
CA ASN A 72 -7.82 38.01 19.64
C ASN A 72 -7.52 37.11 20.84
N SER A 73 -8.06 37.43 22.03
CA SER A 73 -7.92 36.55 23.20
C SER A 73 -8.55 35.17 22.96
N LYS A 74 -9.76 35.11 22.38
CA LYS A 74 -10.42 33.84 22.04
C LYS A 74 -9.62 33.01 21.05
N LYS A 75 -9.09 33.63 19.99
CA LYS A 75 -8.22 32.95 19.01
C LYS A 75 -6.97 32.37 19.67
N ALA A 76 -6.35 33.11 20.60
CA ALA A 76 -5.19 32.61 21.35
C ALA A 76 -5.54 31.36 22.18
N ASP A 77 -6.70 31.35 22.84
CA ASP A 77 -7.15 30.19 23.62
C ASP A 77 -7.53 28.99 22.74
N ILE A 78 -8.17 29.23 21.59
CA ILE A 78 -8.43 28.18 20.59
C ILE A 78 -7.11 27.60 20.08
N ASN A 79 -6.11 28.45 19.79
CA ASN A 79 -4.82 28.00 19.31
C ASN A 79 -4.08 27.14 20.35
N LYS A 80 -4.14 27.51 21.64
CA LYS A 80 -3.61 26.66 22.73
C LYS A 80 -4.27 25.28 22.74
N LYS A 81 -5.60 25.21 22.57
CA LYS A 81 -6.35 23.94 22.48
C LYS A 81 -5.93 23.11 21.27
N ILE A 82 -5.75 23.74 20.11
CA ILE A 82 -5.25 23.07 18.90
C ILE A 82 -3.87 22.48 19.17
N THR A 83 -2.93 23.25 19.72
CA THR A 83 -1.58 22.77 20.05
C THR A 83 -1.61 21.58 21.00
N ALA A 84 -2.43 21.64 22.06
CA ALA A 84 -2.57 20.52 22.99
C ALA A 84 -3.11 19.26 22.28
N LYS A 85 -4.16 19.39 21.46
CA LYS A 85 -4.73 18.27 20.70
C LYS A 85 -3.78 17.71 19.65
N THR A 86 -3.00 18.56 18.98
CA THR A 86 -1.96 18.12 18.04
C THR A 86 -0.86 17.33 18.75
N GLY A 87 -0.48 17.75 19.96
CA GLY A 87 0.43 16.97 20.82
C GLY A 87 -0.15 15.60 21.19
N ASP A 88 -1.43 15.54 21.59
CA ASP A 88 -2.13 14.28 21.86
C ASP A 88 -2.17 13.37 20.62
N LEU A 89 -2.51 13.93 19.46
CA LEU A 89 -2.56 13.22 18.19
C LEU A 89 -1.21 12.56 17.88
N HIS A 90 -0.12 13.31 18.01
CA HIS A 90 1.22 12.80 17.77
C HIS A 90 1.58 11.65 18.71
N ARG A 91 1.24 11.76 20.00
CA ARG A 91 1.43 10.68 20.97
C ARG A 91 0.71 9.39 20.57
N TYR A 92 -0.56 9.50 20.15
CA TYR A 92 -1.33 8.33 19.71
C TYR A 92 -0.80 7.75 18.39
N GLN A 93 -0.30 8.57 17.47
CA GLN A 93 0.35 8.10 16.24
C GLN A 93 1.62 7.31 16.55
N LEU A 94 2.47 7.78 17.45
CA LEU A 94 3.66 7.04 17.90
C LEU A 94 3.28 5.72 18.58
N GLN A 95 2.24 5.73 19.42
CA GLN A 95 1.74 4.52 20.04
C GLN A 95 1.23 3.50 19.00
N LEU A 96 0.51 3.97 17.98
CA LEU A 96 0.01 3.12 16.89
C LEU A 96 1.15 2.44 16.14
N ILE A 97 2.19 3.20 15.77
CA ILE A 97 3.37 2.66 15.09
C ILE A 97 4.02 1.56 15.95
N LYS A 98 4.24 1.83 17.24
CA LYS A 98 4.83 0.87 18.16
C LYS A 98 3.96 -0.39 18.35
N GLU A 99 2.64 -0.23 18.43
CA GLU A 99 1.69 -1.36 18.51
C GLU A 99 1.73 -2.20 17.23
N GLN A 100 1.80 -1.57 16.04
CA GLN A 100 1.91 -2.25 14.75
C GLN A 100 3.22 -3.00 14.58
N GLU A 101 4.36 -2.39 14.92
CA GLU A 101 5.68 -3.04 14.85
C GLU A 101 5.74 -4.28 15.74
N ASN A 102 5.20 -4.19 16.96
CA ASN A 102 5.16 -5.32 17.88
C ASN A 102 4.27 -6.44 17.33
N ASP A 103 3.13 -6.12 16.73
CA ASP A 103 2.27 -7.10 16.09
C ASP A 103 2.96 -7.78 14.89
N GLN A 104 3.63 -7.00 14.04
CA GLN A 104 4.43 -7.53 12.92
C GLN A 104 5.56 -8.44 13.41
N LYS A 105 6.31 -8.04 14.44
CA LYS A 105 7.37 -8.87 15.03
C LYS A 105 6.84 -10.20 15.55
N LYS A 106 5.67 -10.20 16.20
CA LYS A 106 5.01 -11.43 16.66
C LYS A 106 4.60 -12.32 15.49
N ARG A 107 4.02 -11.76 14.43
CA ARG A 107 3.64 -12.50 13.22
C ARG A 107 4.86 -13.12 12.53
N ILE A 108 5.95 -12.36 12.39
CA ILE A 108 7.21 -12.86 11.80
C ILE A 108 7.79 -13.99 12.66
N ALA A 109 7.83 -13.83 13.98
CA ALA A 109 8.32 -14.88 14.88
C ALA A 109 7.47 -16.16 14.81
N ALA A 110 6.14 -16.02 14.76
CA ALA A 110 5.22 -17.14 14.60
C ALA A 110 5.40 -17.84 13.23
N GLN A 111 5.56 -17.07 12.15
CA GLN A 111 5.78 -17.59 10.81
C GLN A 111 7.11 -18.35 10.71
N LYS A 112 8.20 -17.79 11.25
CA LYS A 112 9.51 -18.47 11.31
C LYS A 112 9.46 -19.77 12.10
N LYS A 113 8.69 -19.80 13.20
CA LYS A 113 8.51 -21.02 14.00
C LYS A 113 7.76 -22.09 13.19
N LEU A 114 6.69 -21.72 12.52
CA LEU A 114 5.92 -22.62 11.66
C LEU A 114 6.76 -23.16 10.50
N GLU A 115 7.53 -22.28 9.84
CA GLU A 115 8.44 -22.67 8.75
C GLU A 115 9.50 -23.67 9.22
N LYS A 116 10.08 -23.45 10.41
CA LYS A 116 11.04 -24.38 11.01
C LYS A 116 10.40 -25.74 11.29
N GLU A 117 9.18 -25.77 11.85
CA GLU A 117 8.44 -27.02 12.11
C GLU A 117 8.13 -27.77 10.81
N GLN A 118 7.71 -27.06 9.76
CA GLN A 118 7.50 -27.65 8.43
C GLN A 118 8.79 -28.22 7.83
N LEU A 119 9.91 -27.50 7.95
CA LEU A 119 11.20 -27.97 7.46
C LEU A 119 11.68 -29.22 8.20
N ASP A 120 11.54 -29.25 9.52
CA ASP A 120 11.92 -30.40 10.34
C ASP A 120 11.04 -31.63 10.02
N TYR A 121 9.74 -31.42 9.76
CA TYR A 121 8.84 -32.46 9.27
C TYR A 121 9.24 -33.00 7.89
N GLN A 122 9.53 -32.12 6.92
CA GLN A 122 10.00 -32.49 5.59
C GLN A 122 11.30 -33.30 5.64
N LYS A 123 12.25 -32.90 6.48
CA LYS A 123 13.51 -33.64 6.71
C LYS A 123 13.24 -35.04 7.26
N LYS A 124 12.28 -35.20 8.18
CA LYS A 124 11.90 -36.49 8.75
C LYS A 124 11.33 -37.42 7.69
N ILE A 125 10.36 -36.95 6.90
CA ILE A 125 9.79 -37.71 5.77
C ILE A 125 10.89 -38.13 4.79
N THR A 126 11.75 -37.19 4.39
CA THR A 126 12.82 -37.46 3.42
C THR A 126 13.78 -38.56 3.93
N ARG A 127 14.12 -38.53 5.22
CA ARG A 127 14.98 -39.54 5.84
C ARG A 127 14.31 -40.92 5.81
N GLU A 128 13.01 -40.98 6.10
CA GLU A 128 12.21 -42.20 6.12
C GLU A 128 12.06 -42.82 4.73
N LEU A 129 11.76 -42.00 3.71
CA LEU A 129 11.74 -42.42 2.30
C LEU A 129 13.10 -42.94 1.83
N LYS A 130 14.20 -42.28 2.21
CA LYS A 130 15.57 -42.71 1.86
C LYS A 130 15.92 -44.05 2.50
N SER A 131 15.49 -44.32 3.73
CA SER A 131 15.68 -45.64 4.36
C SER A 131 14.85 -46.73 3.66
N GLN A 132 13.61 -46.44 3.27
CA GLN A 132 12.77 -47.41 2.55
C GLN A 132 13.35 -47.72 1.15
N LYS A 133 13.76 -46.71 0.37
CA LYS A 133 14.44 -46.93 -0.93
C LYS A 133 15.70 -47.81 -0.82
N ARG A 134 16.49 -47.67 0.25
CA ARG A 134 17.67 -48.51 0.50
C ARG A 134 17.32 -49.96 0.84
N ALA A 135 16.20 -50.19 1.52
CA ALA A 135 15.73 -51.54 1.85
C ALA A 135 15.13 -52.29 0.65
N ILE A 136 14.64 -51.55 -0.36
CA ILE A 136 13.98 -52.11 -1.56
C ILE A 136 14.98 -52.47 -2.68
N SER A 137 16.27 -52.16 -2.54
CA SER A 137 17.30 -52.50 -3.55
C SER A 137 18.24 -53.65 -3.13
N PRO A 138 17.88 -54.91 -3.40
CA PRO A 138 18.85 -55.97 -3.65
C PRO A 138 18.88 -56.35 -5.15
N SER A 139 20.05 -56.14 -5.77
CA SER A 139 20.56 -56.81 -7.00
C SER A 139 19.70 -56.82 -8.28
N HIS A 140 20.18 -56.12 -9.33
CA HIS A 140 20.22 -56.67 -10.69
C HIS A 140 21.40 -56.11 -11.49
N LYS A 141 22.47 -56.90 -11.58
CA LYS A 141 23.37 -56.87 -12.74
C LYS A 141 22.77 -57.83 -13.76
N PHE A 142 22.44 -57.40 -14.98
CA PHE A 142 22.71 -58.13 -16.22
C PHE A 142 22.26 -57.34 -17.48
N ASN A 143 23.15 -57.37 -18.47
CA ASN A 143 23.02 -57.15 -19.91
C ASN A 143 22.25 -55.95 -20.49
N ARG A 144 23.03 -55.14 -21.20
CA ARG A 144 22.62 -54.37 -22.37
C ARG A 144 22.28 -55.33 -23.53
N PRO A 145 21.09 -55.20 -24.13
CA PRO A 145 20.99 -55.29 -25.58
C PRO A 145 20.44 -53.97 -26.14
N VAL A 146 20.96 -53.64 -27.31
CA VAL A 146 20.47 -52.57 -28.18
C VAL A 146 19.18 -53.08 -28.85
N ILE A 147 18.11 -52.27 -28.84
CA ILE A 147 17.15 -51.99 -29.96
C ILE A 147 15.83 -51.40 -29.42
N ASN A 148 15.61 -50.13 -29.78
CA ASN A 148 14.40 -49.40 -30.16
C ASN A 148 13.05 -49.44 -29.38
N LYS A 149 12.67 -48.19 -29.04
CA LYS A 149 11.34 -47.53 -29.06
C LYS A 149 10.35 -47.78 -27.92
N SER A 150 9.67 -46.66 -27.61
CA SER A 150 8.51 -46.37 -26.76
C SER A 150 8.71 -46.32 -25.24
N ASP A 151 8.35 -45.14 -24.72
CA ASP A 151 7.91 -44.82 -23.36
C ASP A 151 8.81 -45.23 -22.20
N GLU A 152 9.62 -44.29 -21.70
CA GLU A 152 9.81 -44.14 -20.25
C GLU A 152 9.91 -42.66 -19.89
N THR A 153 8.93 -42.25 -19.09
CA THR A 153 8.82 -41.01 -18.34
C THR A 153 10.07 -40.78 -17.49
N GLU A 154 10.89 -39.82 -17.89
CA GLU A 154 11.87 -39.22 -16.99
C GLU A 154 11.12 -38.40 -15.93
N ASP A 155 11.55 -38.52 -14.67
CA ASP A 155 11.21 -37.60 -13.58
C ASP A 155 11.70 -36.19 -13.94
N ILE A 156 10.95 -35.46 -14.77
CA ILE A 156 11.19 -34.05 -15.05
C ILE A 156 10.57 -33.28 -13.87
N THR A 157 11.39 -32.78 -12.96
CA THR A 157 11.00 -31.57 -12.24
C THR A 157 10.92 -30.47 -13.29
N GLU A 158 9.73 -30.27 -13.89
CA GLU A 158 9.51 -29.31 -14.99
C GLU A 158 9.85 -27.90 -14.52
N SER A 159 11.10 -27.50 -14.75
CA SER A 159 11.57 -26.14 -14.60
C SER A 159 11.23 -25.40 -15.89
N TYR A 160 10.31 -24.44 -15.81
CA TYR A 160 9.93 -23.64 -16.96
C TYR A 160 10.96 -22.54 -17.20
N ASP A 161 11.11 -22.09 -18.45
CA ASP A 161 11.98 -20.96 -18.73
C ASP A 161 11.29 -19.65 -18.35
N VAL A 162 10.00 -19.54 -18.63
CA VAL A 162 9.21 -18.33 -18.42
C VAL A 162 7.82 -18.66 -17.89
N PHE A 163 7.39 -17.98 -16.83
CA PHE A 163 5.96 -17.90 -16.49
C PHE A 163 5.34 -16.60 -16.98
N ILE A 164 4.05 -16.61 -17.33
CA ILE A 164 3.30 -15.40 -17.72
C ILE A 164 2.13 -15.18 -16.76
N SER A 165 2.26 -14.16 -15.92
CA SER A 165 1.19 -13.65 -15.05
C SER A 165 0.33 -12.67 -15.82
N HIS A 166 -0.99 -12.89 -15.79
CA HIS A 166 -1.95 -12.10 -16.58
C HIS A 166 -3.34 -12.07 -15.95
N ALA A 167 -4.15 -11.08 -16.33
CA ALA A 167 -5.57 -11.10 -16.01
C ALA A 167 -6.25 -12.20 -16.82
N THR A 168 -7.20 -12.92 -16.22
CA THR A 168 -7.91 -14.02 -16.90
C THR A 168 -8.57 -13.57 -18.22
N GLU A 169 -8.97 -12.30 -18.27
CA GLU A 169 -9.55 -11.62 -19.42
C GLU A 169 -8.58 -11.48 -20.61
N ASP A 170 -7.27 -11.45 -20.37
CA ASP A 170 -6.24 -11.29 -21.41
C ASP A 170 -5.71 -12.63 -21.94
N LYS A 171 -6.19 -13.75 -21.38
CA LYS A 171 -5.68 -15.10 -21.67
C LYS A 171 -5.75 -15.43 -23.15
N ASP A 172 -6.91 -15.19 -23.75
CA ASP A 172 -7.19 -15.60 -25.13
C ASP A 172 -6.80 -14.54 -26.15
N SER A 173 -6.90 -13.26 -25.78
CA SER A 173 -6.62 -12.13 -26.67
C SER A 173 -5.13 -11.89 -26.89
N PHE A 174 -4.29 -12.10 -25.87
CA PHE A 174 -2.88 -11.71 -25.91
C PHE A 174 -1.93 -12.80 -25.43
N VAL A 175 -2.24 -13.45 -24.31
CA VAL A 175 -1.27 -14.32 -23.61
C VAL A 175 -1.07 -15.65 -24.31
N ARG A 176 -2.14 -16.28 -24.80
CA ARG A 176 -2.07 -17.54 -25.54
C ARG A 176 -1.26 -17.40 -26.85
N PRO A 177 -1.53 -16.41 -27.73
CA PRO A 177 -0.68 -16.17 -28.90
C PRO A 177 0.80 -15.92 -28.54
N LEU A 178 1.06 -15.15 -27.48
CA LEU A 178 2.42 -14.88 -27.01
C LEU A 178 3.12 -16.17 -26.54
N ALA A 179 2.44 -17.00 -25.76
CA ALA A 179 2.99 -18.26 -25.26
C ALA A 179 3.27 -19.25 -26.39
N GLU A 180 2.39 -19.35 -27.38
CA GLU A 180 2.58 -20.20 -28.56
C GLU A 180 3.80 -19.77 -29.38
N LEU A 181 3.99 -18.45 -29.59
CA LEU A 181 5.15 -17.91 -30.29
C LEU A 181 6.46 -18.18 -29.53
N LEU A 182 6.45 -18.06 -28.21
CA LEU A 182 7.61 -18.36 -27.37
C LEU A 182 7.95 -19.86 -27.39
N ARG A 183 6.94 -20.74 -27.31
CA ARG A 183 7.12 -22.19 -27.45
C ARG A 183 7.65 -22.58 -28.82
N ALA A 184 7.16 -21.95 -29.88
CA ALA A 184 7.69 -22.16 -31.24
C ALA A 184 9.17 -21.79 -31.38
N LYS A 185 9.68 -20.92 -30.51
CA LYS A 185 11.11 -20.56 -30.41
C LYS A 185 11.90 -21.46 -29.44
N GLY A 186 11.29 -22.52 -28.91
CA GLY A 186 11.93 -23.46 -28.00
C GLY A 186 11.98 -23.02 -26.54
N ILE A 187 11.15 -22.05 -26.13
CA ILE A 187 11.07 -21.57 -24.74
C ILE A 187 9.93 -22.30 -24.03
N ASN A 188 10.23 -22.92 -22.88
CA ASN A 188 9.20 -23.58 -22.07
C ASN A 188 8.39 -22.54 -21.29
N VAL A 189 7.16 -22.28 -21.75
CA VAL A 189 6.26 -21.27 -21.17
C VAL A 189 5.11 -21.88 -20.40
N TRP A 190 4.87 -21.35 -19.20
CA TRP A 190 3.74 -21.69 -18.35
C TRP A 190 2.88 -20.47 -18.02
N TYR A 191 1.57 -20.52 -18.27
CA TYR A 191 0.70 -19.35 -18.09
C TYR A 191 -0.69 -19.66 -17.50
N ASP A 192 -1.25 -20.85 -17.70
CA ASP A 192 -2.64 -21.14 -17.30
C ASP A 192 -2.89 -21.03 -15.78
N GLU A 193 -1.98 -21.58 -14.96
CA GLU A 193 -2.13 -21.53 -13.49
C GLU A 193 -1.92 -20.13 -12.88
N PHE A 194 -1.31 -19.22 -13.64
CA PHE A 194 -1.05 -17.84 -13.23
C PHE A 194 -2.13 -16.85 -13.68
N SER A 195 -3.30 -17.36 -14.09
CA SER A 195 -4.47 -16.51 -14.33
C SER A 195 -4.91 -15.85 -13.01
N LEU A 196 -4.90 -14.52 -13.01
CA LEU A 196 -5.31 -13.72 -11.86
C LEU A 196 -6.83 -13.50 -11.91
N GLY A 197 -7.51 -14.02 -10.89
CA GLY A 197 -8.92 -13.78 -10.61
C GLY A 197 -9.09 -12.87 -9.38
N TRP A 198 -10.33 -12.44 -9.13
CA TRP A 198 -10.67 -11.64 -7.96
C TRP A 198 -10.26 -12.34 -6.65
N GLY A 199 -9.60 -11.61 -5.76
CA GLY A 199 -9.17 -12.12 -4.44
C GLY A 199 -7.91 -12.99 -4.43
N LYS A 200 -7.25 -13.24 -5.58
CA LYS A 200 -5.90 -13.82 -5.61
C LYS A 200 -4.86 -12.75 -5.25
N SER A 201 -3.76 -13.15 -4.61
CA SER A 201 -2.65 -12.24 -4.26
C SER A 201 -1.60 -12.23 -5.37
N LEU A 202 -1.36 -11.06 -5.97
CA LEU A 202 -0.39 -10.89 -7.06
C LEU A 202 1.00 -11.36 -6.63
N ARG A 203 1.42 -10.98 -5.42
CA ARG A 203 2.72 -11.33 -4.87
C ARG A 203 2.91 -12.84 -4.75
N LYS A 204 1.92 -13.56 -4.22
CA LYS A 204 1.99 -15.02 -4.08
C LYS A 204 2.09 -15.72 -5.43
N THR A 205 1.34 -15.25 -6.42
CA THR A 205 1.38 -15.78 -7.79
C THR A 205 2.75 -15.59 -8.42
N ILE A 206 3.38 -14.43 -8.22
CA ILE A 206 4.74 -14.16 -8.72
C ILE A 206 5.79 -14.99 -7.99
N ASP A 207 5.71 -15.10 -6.66
CA ASP A 207 6.63 -15.93 -5.87
C ASP A 207 6.56 -17.40 -6.31
N TYR A 208 5.36 -17.90 -6.57
CA TYR A 208 5.15 -19.25 -7.10
C TYR A 208 5.73 -19.41 -8.52
N GLY A 209 5.55 -18.40 -9.38
CA GLY A 209 6.08 -18.41 -10.75
C GLY A 209 7.60 -18.43 -10.80
N LEU A 210 8.25 -17.61 -9.97
CA LEU A 210 9.70 -17.52 -9.86
C LEU A 210 10.34 -18.76 -9.20
N ALA A 211 9.60 -19.48 -8.36
CA ALA A 211 10.07 -20.73 -7.77
C ALA A 211 10.15 -21.88 -8.80
N ASN A 212 9.32 -21.82 -9.85
CA ASN A 212 9.20 -22.88 -10.86
C ASN A 212 9.71 -22.44 -12.24
N SER A 213 10.13 -21.18 -12.40
CA SER A 213 10.61 -20.65 -13.67
C SER A 213 11.80 -19.74 -13.54
N ARG A 214 12.60 -19.67 -14.59
CA ARG A 214 13.81 -18.83 -14.64
C ARG A 214 13.52 -17.35 -14.79
N PHE A 215 12.43 -16.99 -15.47
CA PHE A 215 11.96 -15.61 -15.65
C PHE A 215 10.44 -15.51 -15.49
N GLY A 216 9.96 -14.32 -15.14
CA GLY A 216 8.55 -14.00 -15.04
C GLY A 216 8.17 -12.86 -15.96
N VAL A 217 7.09 -13.02 -16.72
CA VAL A 217 6.47 -11.96 -17.50
C VAL A 217 5.18 -11.53 -16.82
N VAL A 218 4.97 -10.24 -16.64
CA VAL A 218 3.74 -9.69 -16.07
C VAL A 218 3.04 -8.82 -17.12
N VAL A 219 1.85 -9.23 -17.55
CA VAL A 219 1.03 -8.50 -18.51
C VAL A 219 0.19 -7.46 -17.76
N LEU A 220 0.61 -6.21 -17.85
CA LEU A 220 -0.08 -5.04 -17.31
C LEU A 220 -1.08 -4.54 -18.33
N SER A 221 -2.33 -5.01 -18.25
CA SER A 221 -3.46 -4.56 -19.06
C SER A 221 -4.44 -3.69 -18.27
N LYS A 222 -5.40 -3.09 -18.97
CA LYS A 222 -6.55 -2.41 -18.31
C LYS A 222 -7.31 -3.35 -17.37
N SER A 223 -7.48 -4.61 -17.76
CA SER A 223 -8.14 -5.64 -16.95
C SER A 223 -7.32 -6.02 -15.72
N PHE A 224 -5.99 -6.00 -15.85
CA PHE A 224 -5.06 -6.23 -14.75
C PHE A 224 -5.11 -5.08 -13.74
N ILE A 225 -5.05 -3.83 -14.20
CA ILE A 225 -5.05 -2.63 -13.33
C ILE A 225 -6.39 -2.45 -12.61
N LYS A 226 -7.51 -2.80 -13.25
CA LYS A 226 -8.85 -2.74 -12.65
C LYS A 226 -9.10 -3.72 -11.50
N LYS A 227 -8.26 -4.74 -11.32
CA LYS A 227 -8.38 -5.65 -10.18
C LYS A 227 -7.96 -4.92 -8.91
N ASP A 228 -8.67 -5.14 -7.80
CA ASP A 228 -8.41 -4.53 -6.50
C ASP A 228 -7.11 -5.05 -5.86
N TRP A 229 -5.97 -4.67 -6.43
CA TRP A 229 -4.67 -4.90 -5.81
C TRP A 229 -4.48 -3.94 -4.65
N THR A 230 -3.98 -4.45 -3.53
CA THR A 230 -3.56 -3.55 -2.46
C THR A 230 -2.37 -2.72 -2.94
N GLU A 231 -2.34 -1.44 -2.58
CA GLU A 231 -1.20 -0.54 -2.87
C GLU A 231 0.13 -1.15 -2.41
N TYR A 232 0.10 -1.94 -1.33
CA TYR A 232 1.25 -2.70 -0.83
C TYR A 232 1.74 -3.79 -1.80
N GLU A 233 0.85 -4.53 -2.45
CA GLU A 233 1.22 -5.57 -3.43
C GLU A 233 1.82 -4.97 -4.70
N LEU A 234 1.25 -3.86 -5.18
CA LEU A 234 1.76 -3.16 -6.36
C LEU A 234 3.14 -2.56 -6.09
N ASN A 235 3.30 -1.88 -4.95
CA ASN A 235 4.60 -1.33 -4.53
C ASN A 235 5.66 -2.42 -4.31
N GLY A 236 5.25 -3.59 -3.84
CA GLY A 236 6.14 -4.75 -3.69
C GLY A 236 6.68 -5.31 -5.01
N LEU A 237 5.90 -5.20 -6.09
CA LEU A 237 6.34 -5.56 -7.45
C LEU A 237 7.38 -4.56 -7.96
N THR A 238 7.09 -3.26 -7.86
CA THR A 238 7.98 -2.18 -8.31
C THR A 238 9.30 -2.16 -7.53
N ALA A 239 9.27 -2.41 -6.22
CA ALA A 239 10.48 -2.48 -5.41
C ALA A 239 11.41 -3.63 -5.82
N ARG A 240 10.85 -4.76 -6.26
CA ARG A 240 11.61 -5.91 -6.77
C ARG A 240 12.22 -5.65 -8.15
N GLU A 241 11.54 -4.89 -8.99
CA GLU A 241 12.08 -4.40 -10.26
C GLU A 241 13.28 -3.44 -10.03
N MET A 242 13.15 -2.54 -9.05
CA MET A 242 14.15 -1.48 -8.77
C MET A 242 15.39 -1.96 -8.01
N SER A 243 15.33 -3.08 -7.29
CA SER A 243 16.40 -3.50 -6.36
C SER A 243 17.61 -4.19 -7.02
N GLY A 244 17.66 -4.32 -8.35
CA GLY A 244 18.88 -4.55 -9.13
C GLY A 244 19.63 -5.89 -8.97
N GLU A 245 19.35 -6.70 -7.97
CA GLU A 245 19.93 -8.04 -7.82
C GLU A 245 19.10 -9.06 -8.61
N ASN A 246 19.50 -9.27 -9.86
CA ASN A 246 18.87 -10.12 -10.89
C ASN A 246 17.45 -9.68 -11.29
N GLN A 247 17.32 -8.98 -12.42
CA GLN A 247 16.05 -8.67 -13.05
C GLN A 247 15.38 -9.94 -13.58
N VAL A 248 14.59 -10.60 -12.74
CA VAL A 248 13.89 -11.85 -13.10
C VAL A 248 12.47 -11.59 -13.63
N ILE A 249 11.95 -10.35 -13.52
CA ILE A 249 10.58 -9.98 -13.91
C ILE A 249 10.60 -8.99 -15.09
N LEU A 250 9.82 -9.27 -16.13
CA LEU A 250 9.67 -8.50 -17.36
C LEU A 250 8.23 -7.98 -17.50
N PRO A 251 7.99 -6.67 -17.32
CA PRO A 251 6.65 -6.10 -17.51
C PRO A 251 6.32 -5.90 -18.99
N ILE A 252 5.12 -6.31 -19.40
CA ILE A 252 4.54 -6.00 -20.71
C ILE A 252 3.33 -5.10 -20.51
N TRP A 253 3.41 -3.89 -21.03
CA TRP A 253 2.30 -2.94 -21.04
C TRP A 253 1.39 -3.25 -22.23
N HIS A 254 0.17 -3.72 -21.97
CA HIS A 254 -0.80 -4.12 -22.99
C HIS A 254 -2.00 -3.17 -23.00
N GLU A 255 -2.13 -2.38 -24.06
CA GLU A 255 -3.23 -1.42 -24.27
C GLU A 255 -3.42 -0.38 -23.14
N VAL A 256 -2.34 -0.05 -22.43
CA VAL A 256 -2.29 0.92 -21.34
C VAL A 256 -1.27 2.02 -21.64
N SER A 257 -1.64 3.26 -21.33
CA SER A 257 -0.76 4.42 -21.42
C SER A 257 -0.26 4.81 -20.02
N LYS A 258 0.79 5.64 -19.93
CA LYS A 258 1.32 6.14 -18.64
C LYS A 258 0.31 6.98 -17.84
N SER A 259 -0.84 7.29 -18.42
CA SER A 259 -1.90 8.14 -17.87
C SER A 259 -3.13 7.36 -17.39
N ASP A 260 -3.19 6.04 -17.65
CA ASP A 260 -4.26 5.12 -17.23
C ASP A 260 -3.95 4.48 -15.86
#